data_AF-A0A9E2Y0G8-F1
#
_entry.id   AF-A0A9E2Y0G8-F1
#
_cell.length_a   1.000
_cell.length_b   1.000
_cell.length_c   1.000
_cell.angle_alpha   90.00
_cell.angle_beta   90.00
_cell.angle_gamma   90.00
#
_symmetry.space_group_name_H-M   'P 1'
#
loop_
_entity.id
_entity.type
_entity.pdbx_description
1 polymer ?
#
loop_
_entity_poly.entity_id
_entity_poly.type
_entity_poly.pdbx_seq_one_letter_code
_entity_poly.pdbx_strand_id
1 'polypeptide(L)'
;MAKEINLNADMGEGFGAYDIGDDEGLLKIIRSASIACGFHAGDPIVMQRLVTEAAAQGVSIGAHPGFNDLWGFGRRRIDVNPRELEYMIAYQIGALQAMACYAGARVTHL
;
A
#
# COMPACT_ATOMS: atom_id res chain seq x y z
N MET A 1 4.85 21.68 21.13
CA MET A 1 3.74 21.51 20.17
C MET A 1 4.35 21.12 18.84
N ALA A 2 3.94 20.00 18.23
CA ALA A 2 4.36 19.67 16.87
C ALA A 2 3.79 20.72 15.92
N LYS A 3 4.66 21.44 15.21
CA LYS A 3 4.28 22.48 14.22
C LYS A 3 4.06 21.90 12.82
N GLU A 4 4.24 20.61 12.65
CA GLU A 4 4.12 19.91 11.37
C GLU A 4 3.20 18.69 11.52
N ILE A 5 2.37 18.48 10.49
CA ILE A 5 1.48 17.33 10.36
C ILE A 5 1.87 16.60 9.08
N ASN A 6 1.91 15.27 9.14
CA ASN A 6 2.06 14.42 7.97
C ASN A 6 0.66 13.99 7.49
N LEU A 7 0.39 14.22 6.21
CA LEU A 7 -0.79 13.69 5.54
C LEU A 7 -0.43 12.38 4.84
N ASN A 8 -1.23 11.36 5.10
CA ASN A 8 -1.16 10.07 4.41
C ASN A 8 -2.49 9.77 3.72
N ALA A 9 -2.43 8.87 2.73
CA ALA A 9 -3.60 8.32 2.09
C ALA A 9 -3.37 6.83 1.73
N ASP A 10 -4.45 6.08 1.70
CA ASP A 10 -4.49 4.73 1.12
C ASP A 10 -4.48 4.87 -0.40
N MET A 11 -3.60 4.12 -1.06
CA MET A 11 -3.28 4.30 -2.47
C MET A 11 -2.99 2.97 -3.16
N GLY A 12 -3.05 2.97 -4.49
CA GLY A 12 -2.76 1.77 -5.27
C GLY A 12 -3.81 0.68 -5.07
N GLU A 13 -5.05 1.09 -4.82
CA GLU A 13 -6.16 0.18 -4.55
C GLU A 13 -6.89 -0.30 -5.82
N GLY A 14 -6.36 -0.01 -7.01
CA GLY A 14 -6.77 -0.67 -8.25
C GLY A 14 -6.42 -2.17 -8.25
N PHE A 15 -6.96 -2.93 -9.21
CA PHE A 15 -6.64 -4.35 -9.39
C PHE A 15 -6.89 -4.81 -10.83
N GLY A 16 -5.87 -5.35 -11.49
CA GLY A 16 -5.93 -5.79 -12.88
C GLY A 16 -6.32 -4.64 -13.81
N ALA A 17 -7.50 -4.76 -14.44
CA ALA A 17 -8.02 -3.72 -15.33
C ALA A 17 -8.82 -2.62 -14.60
N TYR A 18 -9.10 -2.79 -13.30
CA TYR A 18 -9.88 -1.84 -12.52
C TYR A 18 -8.96 -0.79 -11.90
N ASP A 19 -9.21 0.48 -12.23
CA ASP A 19 -8.53 1.62 -11.63
C ASP A 19 -9.42 2.25 -10.56
N ILE A 20 -8.84 2.65 -9.42
CA ILE A 20 -9.56 3.17 -8.26
C ILE A 20 -8.76 4.32 -7.66
N GLY A 21 -9.44 5.46 -7.45
CA GLY A 21 -8.86 6.66 -6.83
C GLY A 21 -8.19 7.59 -7.83
N ASP A 22 -7.57 8.65 -7.31
CA ASP A 22 -6.72 9.59 -8.06
C ASP A 22 -5.32 9.57 -7.42
N ASP A 23 -4.59 8.49 -7.65
CA ASP A 23 -3.28 8.28 -7.06
C ASP A 23 -2.31 9.42 -7.45
N GLU A 24 -2.30 9.80 -8.73
CA GLU A 24 -1.44 10.87 -9.26
C GLU A 24 -1.73 12.24 -8.64
N GLY A 25 -3.02 12.55 -8.42
CA GLY A 25 -3.44 13.77 -7.75
C GLY A 25 -3.04 13.77 -6.27
N LEU A 26 -3.24 12.67 -5.57
CA LEU A 26 -2.94 12.55 -4.15
C LEU A 26 -1.44 12.60 -3.83
N LEU A 27 -0.58 12.00 -4.67
CA LEU A 27 0.88 12.06 -4.49
C LEU A 27 1.43 13.50 -4.44
N LYS A 28 0.74 14.47 -5.05
CA LYS A 28 1.12 15.89 -5.03
C LYS A 28 0.80 16.59 -3.71
N ILE A 29 0.04 15.94 -2.82
CA ILE A 29 -0.52 16.53 -1.59
C ILE A 29 0.08 15.87 -0.35
N ILE A 30 0.24 14.54 -0.37
CA ILE A 30 0.62 13.75 0.81
C ILE A 30 2.16 13.64 0.96
N ARG A 31 2.61 13.18 2.13
CA ARG A 31 4.02 12.82 2.37
C ARG A 31 4.23 11.34 2.70
N SER A 32 3.15 10.59 2.86
CA SER A 32 3.17 9.15 3.10
C SER A 32 2.07 8.45 2.30
N ALA A 33 2.45 7.45 1.51
CA ALA A 33 1.52 6.62 0.75
C ALA A 33 1.40 5.24 1.41
N SER A 34 0.18 4.87 1.80
CA SER A 34 -0.16 3.53 2.30
C SER A 34 -0.58 2.67 1.10
N ILE A 35 0.33 1.83 0.59
CA ILE A 35 0.16 1.12 -0.69
C ILE A 35 -0.44 -0.27 -0.46
N ALA A 36 -1.54 -0.58 -1.15
CA ALA A 36 -2.20 -1.88 -1.06
C ALA A 36 -1.28 -3.04 -1.53
N CYS A 37 -1.35 -4.17 -0.82
CA CYS A 37 -0.36 -5.25 -0.95
C CYS A 37 -0.87 -6.53 -1.65
N GLY A 38 -1.97 -6.47 -2.39
CA GLY A 38 -2.44 -7.58 -3.22
C GLY A 38 -3.56 -8.45 -2.65
N PHE A 39 -3.99 -8.20 -1.40
CA PHE A 39 -4.99 -9.04 -0.72
C PHE A 39 -6.38 -8.43 -0.73
N HIS A 40 -6.52 -7.17 -0.31
CA HIS A 40 -7.79 -6.45 -0.39
C HIS A 40 -7.91 -5.65 -1.70
N ALA A 41 -6.77 -5.20 -2.21
CA ALA A 41 -6.61 -4.41 -3.42
C ALA A 41 -5.12 -4.41 -3.84
N GLY A 42 -4.81 -3.77 -4.96
CA GLY A 42 -3.47 -3.73 -5.53
C GLY A 42 -3.08 -5.03 -6.22
N ASP A 43 -2.12 -4.96 -7.13
CA ASP A 43 -1.46 -6.10 -7.72
C ASP A 43 0.01 -5.74 -8.00
N PRO A 44 0.88 -6.66 -8.45
CA PRO A 44 2.29 -6.34 -8.68
C PRO A 44 2.53 -5.15 -9.63
N ILE A 45 1.68 -4.97 -10.64
CA ILE A 45 1.80 -3.89 -11.61
C ILE A 45 1.38 -2.56 -10.98
N VAL A 46 0.24 -2.55 -10.27
CA VAL A 46 -0.24 -1.35 -9.55
C VAL A 46 0.75 -0.94 -8.46
N MET A 47 1.21 -1.89 -7.64
CA MET A 47 2.20 -1.65 -6.60
C MET A 47 3.47 -1.05 -7.17
N GLN A 48 4.04 -1.64 -8.23
CA GLN A 48 5.30 -1.16 -8.80
C GLN A 48 5.16 0.24 -9.40
N ARG A 49 4.09 0.50 -10.16
CA ARG A 49 3.78 1.84 -10.71
C ARG A 49 3.79 2.88 -9.59
N LEU A 50 2.96 2.66 -8.57
CA LEU A 50 2.76 3.64 -7.51
C LEU A 50 4.02 3.84 -6.65
N VAL A 51 4.73 2.75 -6.34
CA VAL A 51 6.01 2.82 -5.62
C VAL A 51 7.01 3.68 -6.38
N THR A 52 7.14 3.49 -7.70
CA THR A 52 8.06 4.27 -8.53
C THR A 52 7.69 5.75 -8.55
N GLU A 53 6.41 6.08 -8.69
CA GLU A 53 5.93 7.46 -8.69
C GLU A 53 6.09 8.14 -7.33
N ALA A 54 5.74 7.44 -6.24
CA ALA A 54 5.91 7.94 -4.88
C ALA A 54 7.39 8.21 -4.57
N ALA A 55 8.28 7.28 -4.93
CA ALA A 55 9.72 7.43 -4.74
C ALA A 55 10.28 8.62 -5.52
N ALA A 56 9.85 8.82 -6.78
CA ALA A 56 10.26 9.95 -7.61
C ALA A 56 9.83 11.30 -7.02
N GLN A 57 8.72 11.35 -6.28
CA GLN A 57 8.19 12.55 -5.63
C GLN A 57 8.68 12.72 -4.17
N GLY A 58 9.51 11.80 -3.67
CA GLY A 58 9.98 11.83 -2.28
C GLY A 58 8.89 11.54 -1.25
N VAL A 59 7.79 10.92 -1.66
CA VAL A 59 6.71 10.46 -0.78
C VAL A 59 7.16 9.15 -0.13
N SER A 60 7.01 9.06 1.19
CA SER A 60 7.39 7.85 1.92
C SER A 60 6.42 6.70 1.64
N ILE A 61 6.94 5.47 1.57
CA ILE A 61 6.18 4.29 1.17
C ILE A 61 5.85 3.45 2.40
N GLY A 62 4.56 3.16 2.61
CA GLY A 62 4.05 2.31 3.67
C GLY A 62 3.28 1.12 3.12
N ALA A 63 3.31 0.01 3.84
CA ALA A 63 2.48 -1.14 3.51
C ALA A 63 1.05 -0.91 4.02
N HIS A 64 0.05 -1.17 3.18
CA HIS A 64 -1.35 -1.19 3.56
C HIS A 64 -1.89 -2.62 3.45
N PRO A 65 -1.59 -3.50 4.43
CA PRO A 65 -2.03 -4.88 4.40
C PRO A 65 -3.52 -4.97 4.66
N GLY A 66 -4.18 -5.85 3.90
CA GLY A 66 -5.58 -6.19 4.08
C GLY A 66 -5.79 -7.67 4.38
N PHE A 67 -7.01 -8.03 4.74
CA PHE A 67 -7.42 -9.43 4.65
C PHE A 67 -7.37 -9.91 3.20
N ASN A 68 -7.11 -11.20 2.99
CA ASN A 68 -7.21 -11.84 1.67
C ASN A 68 -8.67 -11.93 1.23
N ASP A 69 -9.21 -10.77 0.89
CA ASP A 69 -10.62 -10.52 0.63
C ASP A 69 -10.75 -9.46 -0.45
N LEU A 70 -10.31 -9.80 -1.65
CA LEU A 70 -10.39 -8.92 -2.80
C LEU A 70 -11.84 -8.53 -3.12
N TRP A 71 -12.77 -9.49 -3.05
CA TRP A 71 -14.19 -9.28 -3.37
C TRP A 71 -14.90 -8.35 -2.38
N GLY A 72 -14.51 -8.38 -1.11
CA GLY A 72 -15.01 -7.49 -0.07
C GLY A 72 -14.16 -6.25 0.13
N PHE A 73 -13.11 -6.05 -0.68
CA PHE A 73 -12.13 -4.97 -0.54
C PHE A 73 -11.52 -4.92 0.86
N GLY A 74 -11.37 -6.07 1.53
CA GLY A 74 -10.89 -6.15 2.92
C GLY A 74 -11.80 -5.49 3.95
N ARG A 75 -13.02 -5.07 3.58
CA ARG A 75 -13.96 -4.35 4.45
C ARG A 75 -14.92 -5.25 5.22
N ARG A 76 -14.83 -6.57 5.04
CA ARG A 76 -15.64 -7.55 5.78
C ARG A 76 -14.91 -7.97 7.05
N ARG A 77 -15.68 -8.22 8.11
CA ARG A 77 -15.13 -8.83 9.32
C ARG A 77 -14.82 -10.29 9.03
N ILE A 78 -13.56 -10.66 9.22
CA ILE A 78 -13.07 -12.03 9.02
C ILE A 78 -12.33 -12.42 10.29
N ASP A 79 -12.80 -13.49 10.95
CA ASP A 79 -12.10 -14.06 12.09
C ASP A 79 -10.97 -14.96 11.55
N VAL A 80 -9.73 -14.59 11.85
CA VAL A 80 -8.52 -15.28 11.40
C VAL A 80 -7.70 -15.68 12.62
N ASN A 81 -7.01 -16.81 12.55
CA ASN A 81 -6.07 -17.17 13.62
C ASN A 81 -4.97 -16.10 13.74
N PRO A 82 -4.60 -15.63 14.95
CA PRO A 82 -3.57 -14.61 15.10
C PRO A 82 -2.23 -14.93 14.43
N ARG A 83 -1.81 -16.21 14.40
CA ARG A 83 -0.59 -16.64 13.70
C ARG A 83 -0.71 -16.55 12.18
N GLU A 84 -1.88 -16.90 11.65
CA GLU A 84 -2.13 -16.75 10.21
C GLU A 84 -2.15 -15.29 9.82
N LEU A 85 -2.77 -14.42 10.64
CA LEU A 85 -2.78 -12.98 10.43
C LEU A 85 -1.35 -12.40 10.42
N GLU A 86 -0.50 -12.83 11.36
CA GLU A 86 0.92 -12.44 11.39
C GLU A 86 1.62 -12.77 10.06
N TYR A 87 1.44 -13.99 9.55
CA TYR A 87 2.06 -14.41 8.29
C TYR A 87 1.47 -13.70 7.07
N MET A 88 0.16 -13.41 7.07
CA MET A 88 -0.48 -12.62 6.03
C MET A 88 0.06 -11.19 5.98
N ILE A 89 0.30 -10.56 7.15
CA ILE A 89 0.91 -9.24 7.25
C ILE A 89 2.37 -9.30 6.77
N ALA A 90 3.16 -10.27 7.25
CA ALA A 90 4.55 -10.43 6.85
C ALA A 90 4.71 -10.65 5.33
N TYR A 91 3.84 -11.47 4.72
CA TYR A 91 3.80 -11.70 3.28
C TYR A 91 3.58 -10.40 2.50
N GLN A 92 2.56 -9.63 2.90
CA GLN A 92 2.19 -8.38 2.24
C GLN A 92 3.28 -7.30 2.36
N ILE A 93 3.92 -7.20 3.53
CA ILE A 93 5.08 -6.33 3.72
C ILE A 93 6.23 -6.76 2.81
N GLY A 94 6.54 -8.07 2.76
CA GLY A 94 7.60 -8.60 1.91
C GLY A 94 7.37 -8.35 0.42
N ALA A 95 6.12 -8.47 -0.04
CA ALA A 95 5.74 -8.17 -1.41
C ALA A 95 6.02 -6.70 -1.76
N LEU A 96 5.57 -5.75 -0.91
CA LEU A 96 5.83 -4.34 -1.13
C LEU A 96 7.32 -3.99 -0.99
N GLN A 97 8.04 -4.61 -0.06
CA GLN A 97 9.48 -4.42 0.10
C GLN A 97 10.25 -4.81 -1.17
N ALA A 98 9.86 -5.89 -1.83
CA ALA A 98 10.45 -6.29 -3.10
C ALA A 98 10.21 -5.24 -4.19
N MET A 99 8.98 -4.71 -4.31
CA MET A 99 8.66 -3.66 -5.28
C MET A 99 9.39 -2.34 -4.97
N ALA A 100 9.45 -1.95 -3.70
CA ALA A 100 10.21 -0.79 -3.23
C ALA A 100 11.69 -0.92 -3.58
N CYS A 101 12.29 -2.09 -3.34
CA CYS A 101 13.68 -2.38 -3.68
C CYS A 101 13.94 -2.23 -5.19
N TYR A 102 13.02 -2.73 -6.04
CA TYR A 102 13.12 -2.59 -7.49
C TYR A 102 13.14 -1.11 -7.95
N ALA A 103 12.42 -0.24 -7.25
CA ALA A 103 12.40 1.20 -7.48
C ALA A 103 13.54 1.97 -6.76
N GLY A 104 14.48 1.29 -6.11
CA GLY A 104 15.54 1.94 -5.32
C GLY A 104 15.06 2.63 -4.04
N ALA A 105 13.86 2.26 -3.57
CA ALA A 105 13.22 2.81 -2.39
C ALA A 105 13.14 1.80 -1.24
N ARG A 106 12.57 2.21 -0.11
CA ARG A 106 12.35 1.36 1.08
C ARG A 106 10.97 1.61 1.66
N VAL A 107 10.36 0.54 2.17
CA VAL A 107 9.14 0.64 2.99
C VAL A 107 9.53 1.21 4.36
N THR A 108 8.84 2.25 4.81
CA THR A 108 9.18 3.00 6.03
C THR A 108 8.15 2.87 7.15
N HIS A 109 6.92 2.46 6.83
CA HIS A 109 5.83 2.33 7.78
C HIS A 109 4.84 1.21 7.39
N LEU A 110 3.95 0.90 8.33
CA LEU A 110 2.83 -0.03 8.24
C LEU A 110 1.59 0.69 8.80
#